data_AF-A0A0G1PXJ8-F1
#
_entry.id   AF-A0A0G1PXJ8-F1
#
_cell.length_a   1.000
_cell.length_b   1.000
_cell.length_c   1.000
_cell.angle_alpha   90.00
_cell.angle_beta   90.00
_cell.angle_gamma   90.00
#
_symmetry.space_group_name_H-M   'P 1'
#
loop_
_entity.id
_entity.type
_entity.pdbx_description
1 polymer ?
#
loop_
_entity_poly.entity_id
_entity_poly.type
_entity_poly.pdbx_seq_one_letter_code
_entity_poly.pdbx_strand_id
1 'polypeptide(L)'
;MRIIKEKITWYDLAPPTDEELDYLKKSFKLHPVIIDELRTPSTRQKVERYEAFLYLVLRFPIYDHVKKTSTPVEIDFLIKPNEIATIRYESCEPIEEFFKNANELEGFRQKYLGKTGAEFIHGLLIWLFTYGMRELAHIDKKI
;
A
#
# COMPACT_ATOMS: atom_id res chain seq x y z
N MET A 1 -10.22 4.87 6.04
CA MET A 1 -8.88 4.83 6.65
C MET A 1 -8.88 3.91 7.85
N ARG A 2 -8.02 2.89 7.81
CA ARG A 2 -7.70 2.03 8.96
C ARG A 2 -6.28 2.33 9.43
N ILE A 3 -6.01 2.14 10.72
CA ILE A 3 -4.72 2.51 11.32
C ILE A 3 -4.24 1.38 12.24
N ILE A 4 -2.97 1.01 12.08
CA ILE A 4 -2.25 0.17 13.06
C ILE A 4 -1.10 1.00 13.64
N LYS A 5 -1.00 1.03 14.98
CA LYS A 5 0.05 1.75 15.70
C LYS A 5 0.92 0.76 16.46
N GLU A 6 2.22 0.82 16.18
CA GLU A 6 3.29 0.14 16.92
C GLU A 6 4.49 1.11 16.94
N LYS A 7 5.72 0.63 16.72
CA LYS A 7 6.87 1.51 16.47
C LYS A 7 6.72 2.27 15.14
N ILE A 8 6.01 1.68 14.18
CA ILE A 8 5.57 2.29 12.93
C ILE A 8 4.06 2.50 12.99
N THR A 9 3.60 3.68 12.56
CA THR A 9 2.17 3.92 12.30
C THR A 9 1.90 3.66 10.83
N TRP A 10 1.00 2.70 10.55
CA TRP A 10 0.56 2.39 9.20
C TRP A 10 -0.88 2.87 9.01
N TYR A 11 -1.08 3.71 8.00
CA TYR A 11 -2.37 4.18 7.50
C TYR A 11 -2.71 3.42 6.21
N ASP A 12 -3.88 2.78 6.15
CA ASP A 12 -4.39 2.14 4.93
C ASP A 12 -5.72 2.78 4.51
N LEU A 13 -5.77 3.31 3.29
CA LEU A 13 -6.90 4.02 2.70
C LEU A 13 -7.38 3.27 1.44
N ALA A 14 -8.67 2.94 1.36
CA ALA A 14 -9.24 2.20 0.23
C ALA A 14 -10.79 2.27 0.16
N PRO A 15 -11.37 2.93 -0.85
CA PRO A 15 -10.81 4.11 -1.53
C PRO A 15 -10.64 5.29 -0.54
N PRO A 16 -9.72 6.23 -0.79
CA PRO A 16 -9.54 7.39 0.09
C PRO A 16 -10.75 8.34 0.03
N THR A 17 -11.15 8.90 1.17
CA THR A 17 -12.08 10.04 1.21
C THR A 17 -11.32 11.36 1.31
N ASP A 18 -11.98 12.47 0.97
CA ASP A 18 -11.40 13.81 1.04
C ASP A 18 -10.91 14.17 2.45
N GLU A 19 -11.66 13.77 3.48
CA GLU A 19 -11.30 14.00 4.87
C GLU A 19 -10.03 13.22 5.26
N GLU A 20 -9.86 12.01 4.72
CA GLU A 20 -8.69 11.16 4.95
C GLU A 20 -7.45 11.71 4.22
N LEU A 21 -7.63 12.22 3.00
CA LEU A 21 -6.57 12.90 2.27
C LEU A 21 -6.14 14.18 2.97
N ASP A 22 -7.08 14.97 3.49
CA ASP A 22 -6.76 16.17 4.29
C ASP A 22 -6.03 15.84 5.59
N TYR A 23 -6.33 14.69 6.20
CA TYR A 23 -5.56 14.18 7.34
C TYR A 23 -4.12 13.86 6.93
N LEU A 24 -3.92 13.11 5.83
CA LEU A 24 -2.59 12.80 5.30
C LEU A 24 -1.82 14.05 4.88
N LYS A 25 -2.50 15.06 4.30
CA LYS A 25 -1.91 16.36 3.96
C LYS A 25 -1.19 16.98 5.15
N LYS A 26 -1.82 16.96 6.31
CA LYS A 26 -1.27 17.51 7.55
C LYS A 26 -0.17 16.64 8.13
N SER A 27 -0.38 15.32 8.22
CA SER A 27 0.63 14.40 8.75
C SER A 27 1.90 14.40 7.89
N PHE A 28 1.77 14.21 6.56
CA PHE A 28 2.91 14.07 5.64
C PHE A 28 3.41 15.40 5.05
N LYS A 29 2.79 16.54 5.39
CA LYS A 29 3.08 17.86 4.81
C LYS A 29 3.00 17.85 3.28
N LEU A 30 1.95 17.22 2.74
CA LEU A 30 1.80 17.02 1.30
C LEU A 30 1.53 18.36 0.60
N HIS A 31 2.21 18.57 -0.53
CA HIS A 31 1.88 19.66 -1.43
C HIS A 31 0.47 19.43 -2.02
N PRO A 32 -0.35 20.47 -2.24
CA PRO A 32 -1.70 20.32 -2.78
C PRO A 32 -1.78 19.45 -4.04
N VAL A 33 -0.80 19.56 -4.94
CA VAL A 33 -0.72 18.73 -6.15
C VAL A 33 -0.69 17.22 -5.85
N ILE A 34 -0.04 16.80 -4.77
CA ILE A 34 0.01 15.38 -4.37
C ILE A 34 -1.36 14.93 -3.87
N ILE A 35 -2.11 15.80 -3.18
CA ILE A 35 -3.48 15.48 -2.77
C ILE A 35 -4.36 15.29 -3.99
N ASP A 36 -4.24 16.14 -5.00
CA ASP A 36 -5.00 16.01 -6.23
C ASP A 36 -4.64 14.73 -6.99
N GLU A 37 -3.36 14.32 -6.98
CA GLU A 37 -2.92 13.02 -7.51
C GLU A 37 -3.55 11.85 -6.75
N LEU A 38 -3.60 11.88 -5.41
CA LEU A 38 -4.14 10.78 -4.58
C LEU A 38 -5.67 10.63 -4.62
N ARG A 39 -6.40 11.50 -5.32
CA ARG A 39 -7.86 11.40 -5.49
C ARG A 39 -8.27 10.34 -6.51
N THR A 40 -7.39 10.02 -7.45
CA THR A 40 -7.69 9.12 -8.57
C THR A 40 -6.46 8.29 -8.94
N PRO A 41 -6.62 7.04 -9.40
CA PRO A 41 -5.50 6.24 -9.86
C PRO A 41 -4.75 6.94 -11.01
N SER A 42 -3.42 6.97 -10.94
CA SER A 42 -2.52 7.53 -11.94
C SER A 42 -2.06 6.45 -12.91
N THR A 43 -1.93 6.69 -14.21
CA THR A 43 -1.35 5.68 -15.13
C THR A 43 0.17 5.51 -15.00
N ARG A 44 0.85 6.38 -14.24
CA ARG A 44 2.31 6.46 -14.17
C ARG A 44 2.85 5.82 -12.90
N GLN A 45 3.75 4.85 -13.05
CA GLN A 45 4.59 4.39 -11.94
C GLN A 45 5.69 5.41 -11.66
N LYS A 46 6.01 5.64 -10.38
CA LYS A 46 7.05 6.59 -9.98
C LYS A 46 7.65 6.26 -8.63
N VAL A 47 8.86 6.78 -8.42
CA VAL A 47 9.56 6.81 -7.13
C VAL A 47 10.16 8.20 -6.99
N GLU A 48 9.59 9.01 -6.11
CA GLU A 48 9.96 10.40 -5.94
C GLU A 48 10.40 10.65 -4.50
N ARG A 49 11.47 11.43 -4.33
CA ARG A 49 11.97 11.83 -3.01
C ARG A 49 11.54 13.25 -2.72
N TYR A 50 10.82 13.43 -1.63
CA TYR A 50 10.54 14.72 -1.02
C TYR A 50 11.41 14.90 0.23
N GLU A 51 11.46 16.11 0.75
CA GLU A 51 12.22 16.41 1.97
C GLU A 51 11.71 15.60 3.18
N ALA A 52 10.38 15.43 3.27
CA ALA A 52 9.74 14.81 4.42
C ALA A 52 9.38 13.32 4.25
N PHE A 53 9.31 12.80 3.03
CA PHE A 53 8.87 11.43 2.74
C PHE A 53 9.31 10.95 1.34
N LEU A 54 9.20 9.65 1.09
CA LEU A 54 9.24 9.08 -0.27
C LEU A 54 7.82 8.83 -0.77
N TYR A 55 7.58 9.12 -2.05
CA TYR A 55 6.33 8.81 -2.73
C TYR A 55 6.57 7.76 -3.82
N LEU A 56 5.96 6.59 -3.68
CA LEU A 56 6.01 5.54 -4.67
C LEU A 56 4.61 5.30 -5.23
N VAL A 57 4.50 5.05 -6.52
CA VAL A 57 3.30 4.56 -7.18
C VAL A 57 3.66 3.27 -7.88
N LEU A 58 3.15 2.15 -7.38
CA LEU A 58 3.44 0.82 -7.90
C LEU A 58 2.15 0.13 -8.34
N ARG A 59 2.28 -0.78 -9.32
CA ARG A 59 1.18 -1.62 -9.79
C ARG A 59 1.52 -3.08 -9.60
N PHE A 60 0.57 -3.84 -9.06
CA PHE A 60 0.71 -5.27 -8.85
C PHE A 60 -0.39 -6.02 -9.60
N PRO A 61 -0.08 -7.14 -10.27
CA PRO A 61 -1.10 -7.97 -10.90
C PRO A 61 -1.92 -8.66 -9.80
N ILE A 62 -3.22 -8.38 -9.77
CA ILE A 62 -4.18 -9.09 -8.91
C ILE A 62 -5.12 -9.84 -9.84
N TYR A 63 -5.40 -11.10 -9.52
CA TYR A 63 -6.27 -11.94 -10.34
C TYR A 63 -7.72 -11.78 -9.90
N ASP A 64 -8.57 -11.36 -10.84
CA ASP A 64 -10.02 -11.35 -10.65
C ASP A 64 -10.57 -12.74 -10.96
N HIS A 65 -10.97 -13.47 -9.92
CA HIS A 65 -11.54 -14.81 -10.06
C HIS A 65 -12.89 -14.84 -10.80
N VAL A 66 -13.66 -13.75 -10.77
CA VAL A 66 -14.97 -13.64 -11.43
C VAL A 66 -14.76 -13.44 -12.92
N LYS A 67 -13.92 -12.48 -13.31
CA LYS A 67 -13.61 -12.15 -14.71
C LYS A 67 -12.59 -13.10 -15.33
N LYS A 68 -11.92 -13.91 -14.52
CA LYS A 68 -10.81 -14.80 -14.91
C LYS A 68 -9.69 -14.06 -15.65
N THR A 69 -9.41 -12.84 -15.21
CA THR A 69 -8.37 -11.98 -15.80
C THR A 69 -7.55 -11.35 -14.70
N SER A 70 -6.29 -11.01 -14.99
CA SER A 70 -5.49 -10.22 -14.07
C SER A 70 -5.55 -8.75 -14.44
N THR A 71 -5.87 -7.91 -13.46
CA THR A 71 -5.83 -6.46 -13.59
C THR A 71 -4.73 -5.89 -12.70
N PRO A 72 -3.96 -4.90 -13.20
CA PRO A 72 -2.97 -4.23 -12.39
C PRO A 72 -3.66 -3.30 -11.38
N VAL A 73 -3.50 -3.58 -10.09
CA VAL A 73 -3.98 -2.71 -9.00
C VAL A 73 -2.87 -1.73 -8.63
N GLU A 74 -3.21 -0.45 -8.61
CA GLU A 74 -2.32 0.61 -8.14
C GLU A 74 -2.32 0.73 -6.63
N ILE A 75 -1.13 0.92 -6.07
CA ILE A 75 -0.91 1.21 -4.66
C ILE A 75 0.08 2.38 -4.58
N ASP A 76 -0.38 3.48 -4.01
CA ASP A 76 0.46 4.61 -3.63
C ASP A 76 1.05 4.37 -2.24
N PHE A 77 2.33 4.65 -2.07
CA PHE A 77 3.03 4.58 -0.80
C PHE A 77 3.61 5.95 -0.45
N LEU A 78 3.24 6.46 0.73
CA LEU A 78 3.89 7.60 1.36
C LEU A 78 4.72 7.09 2.53
N ILE A 79 6.03 7.30 2.51
CA ILE A 79 6.97 6.62 3.42
C ILE A 79 7.80 7.64 4.19
N LYS A 80 7.64 7.66 5.52
CA LYS A 80 8.55 8.28 6.49
C LYS A 80 9.27 7.21 7.32
N PRO A 81 10.26 7.58 8.16
CA PRO A 81 10.93 6.63 9.04
C PRO A 81 9.99 5.84 9.98
N ASN A 82 8.88 6.45 10.43
CA ASN A 82 7.96 5.90 11.43
C ASN A 82 6.46 6.04 11.07
N GLU A 83 6.12 6.68 9.96
CA GLU A 83 4.75 6.82 9.47
C GLU A 83 4.69 6.39 8.01
N ILE A 84 3.73 5.52 7.67
CA ILE A 84 3.60 4.97 6.33
C ILE A 84 2.14 4.97 5.95
N ALA A 85 1.80 5.45 4.76
CA ALA A 85 0.46 5.35 4.20
C ALA A 85 0.47 4.49 2.93
N THR A 86 -0.51 3.60 2.83
CA THR A 86 -0.90 2.91 1.59
C THR A 86 -2.25 3.44 1.13
N ILE A 87 -2.35 3.87 -0.13
CA ILE A 87 -3.60 4.35 -0.72
C ILE A 87 -3.91 3.47 -1.94
N ARG A 88 -5.17 3.04 -2.03
CA ARG A 88 -5.68 2.16 -3.09
C ARG A 88 -7.03 2.68 -3.57
N TYR A 89 -7.37 2.37 -4.81
CA TYR A 89 -8.63 2.80 -5.44
C TYR A 89 -9.61 1.65 -5.68
N GLU A 90 -9.16 0.43 -5.41
CA GLU A 90 -9.90 -0.82 -5.55
C GLU A 90 -9.46 -1.83 -4.48
N SER A 91 -10.19 -2.95 -4.39
CA SER A 91 -9.85 -4.05 -3.47
C SER A 91 -8.51 -4.67 -3.82
N CYS A 92 -7.65 -4.88 -2.82
CA CYS A 92 -6.35 -5.52 -3.00
C CYS A 92 -6.18 -6.60 -1.93
N GLU A 93 -6.55 -7.84 -2.28
CA GLU A 93 -6.50 -9.00 -1.38
C GLU A 93 -5.20 -9.11 -0.58
N PRO A 94 -3.98 -9.00 -1.17
CA PRO A 94 -2.76 -9.14 -0.38
C PRO A 94 -2.58 -8.05 0.67
N ILE A 95 -3.07 -6.82 0.45
CA ILE A 95 -3.08 -5.78 1.48
C ILE A 95 -4.12 -6.09 2.56
N GLU A 96 -5.31 -6.55 2.18
CA GLU A 96 -6.35 -6.92 3.15
C GLU A 96 -5.87 -8.05 4.08
N GLU A 97 -5.23 -9.09 3.53
CA GLU A 97 -4.64 -10.18 4.30
C GLU A 97 -3.52 -9.70 5.22
N PHE A 98 -2.61 -8.86 4.70
CA PHE A 98 -1.51 -8.32 5.49
C PHE A 98 -2.02 -7.46 6.65
N PHE A 99 -3.02 -6.61 6.38
CA PHE A 99 -3.65 -5.75 7.38
C PHE A 99 -4.33 -6.59 8.47
N LYS A 100 -5.12 -7.60 8.07
CA LYS A 100 -5.78 -8.52 9.01
C LYS A 100 -4.76 -9.20 9.91
N ASN A 101 -3.70 -9.78 9.34
CA ASN A 101 -2.65 -10.45 10.10
C ASN A 101 -1.94 -9.49 11.08
N ALA A 102 -1.62 -8.27 10.65
CA ALA A 102 -1.02 -7.27 11.53
C ALA A 102 -1.96 -6.78 12.64
N ASN A 103 -3.27 -6.79 12.40
CA ASN A 103 -4.27 -6.39 13.39
C ASN A 103 -4.49 -7.50 14.44
N GLU A 104 -4.63 -8.74 13.99
CA GLU A 104 -5.05 -9.87 14.83
C GLU A 104 -3.87 -10.59 15.51
N LEU A 105 -2.70 -10.66 14.86
CA LEU A 105 -1.56 -11.46 15.31
C LEU A 105 -0.44 -10.57 15.85
N GLU A 106 -0.28 -10.55 17.18
CA GLU A 106 0.75 -9.73 17.83
C GLU A 106 2.17 -10.03 17.33
N GLY A 107 2.53 -11.31 17.17
CA GLY A 107 3.84 -11.69 16.63
C GLY A 107 4.08 -11.20 15.20
N PHE A 108 3.03 -11.18 14.36
CA PHE A 108 3.12 -10.63 13.00
C PHE A 108 3.29 -9.12 13.05
N ARG A 109 2.49 -8.43 13.87
CA ARG A 109 2.59 -6.97 14.07
C ARG A 109 3.98 -6.57 14.54
N GLN A 110 4.52 -7.23 15.56
CA GLN A 110 5.85 -6.94 16.08
C GLN A 110 6.95 -7.22 15.05
N LYS A 111 6.82 -8.30 14.27
CA LYS A 111 7.78 -8.64 13.21
C LYS A 111 7.91 -7.54 12.15
N TYR A 112 6.79 -6.96 11.71
CA TYR A 112 6.77 -6.02 10.58
C TYR A 112 6.69 -4.54 11.00
N LEU A 113 5.93 -4.19 12.04
CA LEU A 113 5.74 -2.81 12.51
C LEU A 113 6.52 -2.48 13.79
N GLY A 114 7.19 -3.46 14.42
CA GLY A 114 7.92 -3.29 15.69
C GLY A 114 9.34 -2.70 15.56
N LYS A 115 9.78 -2.33 14.35
CA LYS A 115 11.18 -1.92 14.11
C LYS A 115 11.34 -0.60 13.36
N THR A 116 11.52 -0.61 12.03
CA THR A 116 11.79 0.58 11.22
C THR A 116 10.84 0.63 10.03
N GLY A 117 10.56 1.84 9.51
CA GLY A 117 9.71 1.99 8.33
C GLY A 117 10.28 1.27 7.10
N ALA A 118 11.61 1.22 6.97
CA ALA A 118 12.28 0.48 5.92
C ALA A 118 12.01 -1.03 5.99
N GLU A 119 12.07 -1.63 7.18
CA GLU A 119 11.74 -3.05 7.38
C GLU A 119 10.26 -3.34 7.11
N PHE A 120 9.36 -2.44 7.51
CA PHE A 120 7.94 -2.55 7.20
C PHE A 120 7.71 -2.56 5.68
N ILE A 121 8.23 -1.56 4.96
CA ILE A 121 8.09 -1.46 3.50
C ILE A 121 8.71 -2.66 2.82
N HIS A 122 9.90 -3.06 3.23
CA HIS A 122 10.55 -4.26 2.70
C HIS A 122 9.66 -5.49 2.86
N GLY A 123 9.12 -5.72 4.06
CA GLY A 123 8.23 -6.85 4.34
C GLY A 123 6.93 -6.81 3.54
N LEU A 124 6.29 -5.64 3.45
CA LEU A 124 5.06 -5.44 2.70
C LEU A 124 5.28 -5.62 1.18
N LEU A 125 6.37 -5.08 0.64
CA LEU A 125 6.70 -5.26 -0.78
C LEU A 125 7.00 -6.72 -1.10
N ILE A 126 7.78 -7.43 -0.28
CA ILE A 126 8.01 -8.87 -0.46
C ILE A 126 6.69 -9.65 -0.45
N TRP A 127 5.77 -9.31 0.45
CA TRP A 127 4.43 -9.91 0.50
C TRP A 127 3.66 -9.69 -0.81
N LEU A 128 3.60 -8.44 -1.28
CA LEU A 128 2.93 -8.07 -2.53
C LEU A 128 3.55 -8.73 -3.76
N PHE A 129 4.88 -8.75 -3.88
CA PHE A 129 5.58 -9.41 -4.97
C PHE A 129 5.34 -10.93 -4.96
N THR A 130 5.39 -11.56 -3.79
CA THR A 130 5.15 -13.00 -3.67
C THR A 130 3.74 -13.36 -4.10
N TYR A 131 2.74 -12.56 -3.71
CA TYR A 131 1.37 -12.72 -4.16
C TYR A 131 1.27 -12.54 -5.68
N GLY A 132 1.77 -11.43 -6.24
CA GLY A 132 1.71 -11.16 -7.68
C GLY A 132 2.40 -12.24 -8.54
N MET A 133 3.54 -12.78 -8.09
CA MET A 133 4.25 -13.86 -8.78
C MET A 133 3.46 -15.17 -8.80
N ARG A 134 2.70 -15.47 -7.74
CA ARG A 134 1.81 -16.64 -7.73
C ARG A 134 0.68 -16.51 -8.74
N GLU A 135 0.09 -15.32 -8.84
CA GLU A 135 -0.97 -15.07 -9.80
C GLU A 135 -0.47 -15.15 -11.25
N LEU A 136 0.73 -14.62 -11.53
CA LEU A 136 1.37 -14.79 -12.83
C LEU A 136 1.61 -16.26 -13.18
N ALA A 137 2.09 -17.07 -12.23
CA ALA A 137 2.27 -18.51 -12.44
C ALA A 137 0.95 -19.26 -12.68
N HIS A 138 -0.18 -18.77 -12.17
CA HIS A 138 -1.51 -19.32 -12.47
C HIS A 138 -2.00 -18.99 -13.88
N ILE A 139 -1.58 -17.85 -14.43
CA ILE A 139 -1.87 -17.45 -15.81
C ILE A 139 -1.04 -18.30 -16.78
N ASP A 140 0.27 -18.43 -16.53
CA ASP A 140 1.17 -19.19 -17.42
C ASP A 140 0.78 -20.67 -17.55
N LYS A 141 0.19 -21.28 -16.52
CA LYS A 141 -0.29 -22.68 -16.57
C LYS A 141 -1.60 -22.87 -17.35
N LYS A 142 -2.28 -21.79 -17.72
CA LYS A 142 -3.58 -21.80 -18.41
C LYS A 142 -3.50 -21.36 -19.87
N ILE A 143 -2.30 -21.01 -20.35
CA ILE A 143 -1.98 -20.73 -21.76
C ILE A 143 -1.32 -21.99 -22.34
#